data_AF-A0A7S1V6F7-F1
#
_entry.id   AF-A0A7S1V6F7-F1
#
_cell.length_a   1.000
_cell.length_b   1.000
_cell.length_c   1.000
_cell.angle_alpha   90.00
_cell.angle_beta   90.00
_cell.angle_gamma   90.00
#
_symmetry.space_group_name_H-M   'P 1'
#
loop_
_entity.id
_entity.type
_entity.pdbx_description
1 polymer ?
#
loop_
_entity_poly.entity_id
_entity_poly.type
_entity_poly.pdbx_seq_one_letter_code
_entity_poly.pdbx_strand_id
1 'polypeptide(L)'
;TEDQTIEGDLGLVDFWKLAGSDPTTRNTWDTVDHRKTETKSEDDGTFNQYYGKNTRQYTERYDRIYGSASRQQAEWRVSSFELIANKPIPPSKKHFLSDHFGIATEIEYTEPPDGS
;
A
#
# COMPACT_ATOMS: atom_id res chain seq x y z
N THR A 1 11.13 -15.24 -5.15
CA THR A 1 9.94 -14.43 -4.80
C THR A 1 10.19 -13.03 -5.31
N GLU A 2 9.16 -12.21 -5.45
CA GLU A 2 9.34 -10.80 -5.87
C GLU A 2 10.32 -10.06 -4.94
N ASP A 3 10.18 -10.24 -3.62
CA ASP A 3 11.10 -9.69 -2.62
C ASP A 3 12.57 -10.08 -2.87
N GLN A 4 12.85 -11.34 -3.21
CA GLN A 4 14.22 -11.76 -3.54
C GLN A 4 14.78 -11.02 -4.76
N THR A 5 13.95 -10.86 -5.79
CA THR A 5 14.37 -10.17 -7.02
C THR A 5 14.61 -8.68 -6.76
N ILE A 6 13.72 -8.01 -6.02
CA ILE A 6 13.81 -6.56 -5.81
C ILE A 6 14.86 -6.21 -4.74
N GLU A 7 14.83 -6.85 -3.58
CA GLU A 7 15.71 -6.49 -2.46
C GLU A 7 17.06 -7.23 -2.51
N GLY A 8 17.06 -8.50 -2.92
CA GLY A 8 18.28 -9.30 -3.01
C GLY A 8 19.06 -9.01 -4.29
N ASP A 9 18.44 -9.18 -5.45
CA ASP A 9 19.14 -9.14 -6.73
C ASP A 9 19.39 -7.70 -7.22
N LEU A 10 18.44 -6.78 -6.98
CA LEU A 10 18.56 -5.37 -7.38
C LEU A 10 19.04 -4.44 -6.26
N GLY A 11 19.11 -4.91 -5.01
CA GLY A 11 19.57 -4.11 -3.87
C GLY A 11 18.66 -2.90 -3.57
N LEU A 12 17.37 -3.00 -3.88
CA LEU A 12 16.39 -1.95 -3.59
C LEU A 12 15.82 -2.12 -2.19
N VAL A 13 15.44 -1.01 -1.56
CA VAL A 13 14.85 -0.99 -0.22
C VAL A 13 13.36 -0.72 -0.32
N ASP A 14 12.54 -1.61 0.24
CA ASP A 14 11.09 -1.46 0.32
C ASP A 14 10.71 -0.48 1.43
N PHE A 15 10.08 0.65 1.08
CA PHE A 15 9.75 1.69 2.06
C PHE A 15 8.63 1.31 3.03
N TRP A 16 7.72 0.39 2.66
CA TRP A 16 6.74 -0.13 3.62
C TRP A 16 7.43 -0.98 4.69
N LYS A 17 8.41 -1.79 4.27
CA LYS A 17 9.20 -2.60 5.21
C LYS A 17 10.04 -1.69 6.12
N LEU A 18 10.68 -0.69 5.54
CA LEU A 18 11.50 0.29 6.26
C LEU A 18 10.66 1.13 7.26
N ALA A 19 9.40 1.40 6.95
CA ALA A 19 8.44 2.07 7.84
C ALA A 19 7.93 1.17 8.99
N GLY A 20 8.42 -0.07 9.11
CA GLY A 20 8.04 -1.00 10.18
C GLY A 20 7.01 -2.06 9.79
N SER A 21 6.64 -2.16 8.51
CA SER A 21 5.76 -3.22 7.99
C SER A 21 4.37 -3.27 8.64
N ASP A 22 3.72 -2.12 8.86
CA ASP A 22 2.40 -2.08 9.48
C ASP A 22 1.36 -2.84 8.63
N PRO A 23 0.70 -3.89 9.17
CA PRO A 23 -0.29 -4.67 8.42
C PRO A 23 -1.51 -3.85 7.99
N THR A 24 -1.84 -2.75 8.69
CA THR A 24 -2.98 -1.89 8.35
C THR A 24 -2.75 -1.05 7.09
N THR A 25 -1.49 -0.89 6.68
CA THR A 25 -1.11 -0.12 5.47
C THR A 25 -0.54 -1.00 4.37
N ARG A 26 -0.58 -2.33 4.56
CA ARG A 26 0.03 -3.31 3.65
C ARG A 26 -0.68 -3.40 2.30
N ASN A 27 -2.00 -3.45 2.27
CA ASN A 27 -2.74 -3.81 1.07
C ASN A 27 -3.25 -2.56 0.36
N THR A 28 -2.70 -2.29 -0.82
CA THR A 28 -3.10 -1.14 -1.65
C THR A 28 -4.25 -1.49 -2.58
N TRP A 29 -4.54 -2.78 -2.74
CA TRP A 29 -5.68 -3.27 -3.49
C TRP A 29 -6.49 -4.23 -2.63
N ASP A 30 -7.74 -3.84 -2.31
CA ASP A 30 -8.59 -4.57 -1.38
C ASP A 30 -10.01 -4.71 -1.92
N THR A 31 -10.40 -5.95 -2.21
CA THR A 31 -11.75 -6.29 -2.69
C THR A 31 -12.67 -6.77 -1.56
N VAL A 32 -12.15 -6.91 -0.34
CA VAL A 32 -12.85 -7.46 0.82
C VAL A 32 -13.58 -6.34 1.57
N ASP A 33 -14.85 -6.58 1.94
CA ASP A 33 -15.60 -5.62 2.76
C ASP A 33 -15.39 -5.89 4.25
N HIS A 34 -14.39 -5.23 4.84
CA HIS A 34 -14.07 -5.37 6.26
C HIS A 34 -15.10 -4.75 7.22
N ARG A 35 -16.15 -4.09 6.70
CA ARG A 35 -17.22 -3.50 7.52
C ARG A 35 -18.32 -4.50 7.86
N LYS A 36 -18.36 -5.64 7.17
CA LYS A 36 -19.39 -6.67 7.35
C LYS A 36 -19.09 -7.54 8.56
N THR A 37 -19.31 -7.02 9.77
CA THR A 37 -19.25 -7.87 10.98
C THR A 37 -20.56 -8.57 11.32
N GLU A 38 -21.76 -8.10 10.93
CA GLU A 38 -22.99 -8.76 11.43
C GLU A 38 -24.24 -8.83 10.53
N THR A 39 -24.28 -8.28 9.32
CA THR A 39 -25.50 -8.39 8.49
C THR A 39 -25.21 -8.59 7.01
N LYS A 40 -25.67 -9.73 6.48
CA LYS A 40 -25.83 -9.98 5.04
C LYS A 40 -26.96 -9.08 4.53
N SER A 41 -26.66 -7.82 4.20
CA SER A 41 -27.58 -7.03 3.38
C SER A 41 -27.47 -7.48 1.92
N GLU A 42 -28.63 -7.67 1.30
CA GLU A 42 -28.88 -8.17 -0.06
C GLU A 42 -28.45 -7.20 -1.18
N ASP A 43 -27.44 -6.38 -0.93
CA ASP A 43 -27.02 -5.31 -1.84
C ASP A 43 -25.71 -5.73 -2.55
N ASP A 44 -25.93 -6.38 -3.68
CA ASP A 44 -25.11 -7.12 -4.65
C ASP A 44 -23.89 -6.41 -5.29
N GLY A 45 -23.13 -5.64 -4.51
CA GLY A 45 -21.88 -5.05 -4.99
C GLY A 45 -20.95 -4.68 -3.85
N THR A 46 -20.04 -5.63 -3.56
CA THR A 46 -18.64 -5.51 -3.10
C THR A 46 -18.17 -4.16 -2.55
N PHE A 47 -17.41 -4.20 -1.46
CA PHE A 47 -16.80 -3.08 -0.73
C PHE A 47 -16.62 -1.78 -1.53
N ASN A 48 -15.98 -1.88 -2.70
CA ASN A 48 -15.79 -0.84 -3.71
C ASN A 48 -16.62 -1.13 -4.98
N GLN A 49 -17.27 -0.10 -5.53
CA GLN A 49 -18.20 -0.17 -6.67
C GLN A 49 -17.56 -0.65 -7.99
N TYR A 50 -16.23 -0.59 -8.10
CA TYR A 50 -15.50 -1.11 -9.26
C TYR A 50 -15.52 -2.65 -9.33
N TYR A 51 -15.95 -3.29 -8.24
CA TYR A 51 -16.09 -4.73 -8.15
C TYR A 51 -17.59 -5.10 -8.25
N GLY A 52 -17.87 -6.32 -8.71
CA GLY A 52 -19.23 -6.84 -8.81
C GLY A 52 -19.41 -8.08 -7.94
N LYS A 53 -20.65 -8.57 -7.83
CA LYS A 53 -21.00 -9.78 -7.06
C LYS A 53 -20.16 -11.04 -7.35
N ASN A 54 -19.56 -11.13 -8.53
CA ASN A 54 -18.73 -12.27 -8.96
C ASN A 54 -17.22 -12.00 -8.84
N THR A 55 -16.82 -10.81 -8.37
CA THR A 55 -15.41 -10.50 -8.16
C THR A 55 -14.87 -11.38 -7.04
N ARG A 56 -13.76 -12.08 -7.32
CA ARG A 56 -13.04 -12.86 -6.32
C ARG A 56 -12.56 -11.92 -5.22
N GLN A 57 -12.76 -12.32 -3.97
CA GLN A 57 -12.30 -11.58 -2.81
C GLN A 57 -10.86 -11.96 -2.45
N TYR A 58 -9.96 -10.99 -2.51
CA TYR A 58 -8.57 -11.07 -2.10
C TYR A 58 -7.98 -9.66 -1.87
N THR A 59 -6.86 -9.62 -1.16
CA THR A 59 -6.12 -8.40 -0.81
C THR A 59 -4.71 -8.53 -1.31
N GLU A 60 -4.18 -7.49 -1.94
CA GLU A 60 -2.81 -7.51 -2.47
C GLU A 60 -2.09 -6.19 -2.24
N ARG A 61 -0.76 -6.29 -2.19
CA ARG A 61 0.17 -5.16 -2.13
C ARG A 61 0.80 -4.95 -3.50
N TYR A 62 0.02 -4.42 -4.43
CA TYR A 62 0.48 -4.17 -5.80
C TYR A 62 1.28 -2.88 -5.91
N ASP A 63 0.84 -1.82 -5.24
CA ASP A 63 1.52 -0.52 -5.26
C ASP A 63 2.61 -0.50 -4.20
N ARG A 64 3.82 -0.11 -4.59
CA ARG A 64 5.01 -0.17 -3.74
C ARG A 64 5.96 0.96 -4.09
N ILE A 65 6.75 1.37 -3.11
CA ILE A 65 7.78 2.39 -3.27
C ILE A 65 9.11 1.78 -2.86
N TYR A 66 10.08 1.88 -3.76
CA TYR A 66 11.42 1.34 -3.60
C TYR A 66 12.46 2.45 -3.72
N GLY A 67 13.41 2.48 -2.79
CA GLY A 67 14.60 3.34 -2.85
C GLY A 67 15.82 2.56 -3.28
N SER A 68 16.70 3.16 -4.11
CA SER A 68 17.98 2.54 -4.41
C SER A 68 18.98 2.80 -3.29
N ALA A 69 19.61 1.73 -2.78
CA ALA A 69 20.76 1.82 -1.87
C ALA A 69 22.11 1.93 -2.63
N SER A 70 22.10 1.86 -3.97
CA SER A 70 23.33 1.77 -4.78
C SER A 70 24.15 3.08 -4.83
N ARG A 71 23.64 4.19 -4.28
CA ARG A 71 24.43 5.39 -4.01
C ARG A 71 24.96 5.31 -2.58
N GLN A 72 26.06 4.56 -2.46
CA GLN A 72 26.99 4.47 -1.32
C GLN A 72 26.56 5.22 -0.05
N GLN A 73 26.13 4.48 0.98
CA GLN A 73 25.89 4.96 2.36
C GLN A 73 24.72 5.95 2.58
N ALA A 74 23.84 6.15 1.60
CA ALA A 74 22.58 6.85 1.88
C ALA A 74 21.76 6.10 2.93
N GLU A 75 21.47 6.77 4.05
CA GLU A 75 20.51 6.29 5.04
C GLU A 75 19.12 6.80 4.68
N TRP A 76 18.25 5.88 4.27
CA TRP A 76 16.82 6.14 4.14
C TRP A 76 16.17 6.03 5.51
N ARG A 77 15.36 7.01 5.88
CA ARG A 77 14.42 6.91 7.00
C ARG A 77 13.03 7.20 6.49
N VAL A 78 12.07 6.38 6.90
CA VAL A 78 10.66 6.57 6.59
C VAL A 78 9.96 6.93 7.90
N SER A 79 9.50 8.19 8.01
CA SER A 79 8.83 8.69 9.21
C SER A 79 7.33 8.35 9.20
N SER A 80 6.74 8.20 8.02
CA SER A 80 5.33 7.81 7.86
C SER A 80 5.11 6.99 6.58
N PHE A 81 4.14 6.09 6.64
CA PHE A 81 3.65 5.33 5.48
C PHE A 81 2.17 5.07 5.67
N GLU A 82 1.33 5.69 4.84
CA GLU A 82 -0.11 5.72 4.99
C GLU A 82 -0.83 5.34 3.69
N LEU A 83 -1.98 4.68 3.83
CA LEU A 83 -2.92 4.51 2.72
C LEU A 83 -3.86 5.71 2.65
N ILE A 84 -3.92 6.34 1.50
CA ILE A 84 -4.83 7.45 1.21
C ILE A 84 -5.97 7.00 0.29
N ALA A 85 -7.07 7.75 0.31
CA ALA A 85 -8.27 7.42 -0.47
C ALA A 85 -8.86 6.03 -0.17
N ASN A 86 -8.55 5.46 1.00
CA ASN A 86 -9.01 4.13 1.45
C ASN A 86 -10.38 4.17 2.14
N LYS A 87 -11.16 5.22 1.89
CA LYS A 87 -12.52 5.40 2.41
C LYS A 87 -13.45 5.80 1.28
N PRO A 88 -14.73 5.39 1.33
CA PRO A 88 -15.68 5.78 0.31
C PRO A 88 -15.98 7.29 0.41
N ILE A 89 -16.27 7.89 -0.73
CA ILE A 89 -16.63 9.29 -0.90
C ILE A 89 -18.08 9.48 -0.45
N PRO A 90 -18.35 10.33 0.56
CA PRO A 90 -19.70 10.63 0.99
C PRO A 90 -20.55 11.22 -0.15
N PRO A 91 -21.87 10.92 -0.19
CA PRO A 91 -22.63 10.13 0.76
C PRO A 91 -22.59 8.61 0.49
N SER A 92 -21.90 8.18 -0.57
CA SER A 92 -21.85 6.78 -0.95
C SER A 92 -21.07 5.95 0.07
N LYS A 93 -21.52 4.72 0.29
CA LYS A 93 -20.77 3.72 1.06
C LYS A 93 -19.90 2.82 0.17
N LYS A 94 -20.01 2.93 -1.15
CA LYS A 94 -19.36 2.00 -2.10
C LYS A 94 -18.47 2.72 -3.12
N HIS A 95 -18.63 4.03 -3.29
CA HIS A 95 -17.86 4.80 -4.25
C HIS A 95 -16.53 5.22 -3.64
N PHE A 96 -15.43 4.60 -4.07
CA PHE A 96 -14.07 5.03 -3.74
C PHE A 96 -13.49 5.84 -4.90
N LEU A 97 -12.44 6.61 -4.64
CA LEU A 97 -11.76 7.37 -5.69
C LEU A 97 -11.17 6.46 -6.78
N SER A 98 -10.71 5.26 -6.40
CA SER A 98 -10.11 4.26 -7.29
C SER A 98 -10.35 2.85 -6.74
N ASP A 99 -10.08 1.83 -7.54
CA ASP A 99 -10.06 0.41 -7.14
C ASP A 99 -8.80 0.09 -6.31
N HIS A 100 -7.72 0.85 -6.53
CA HIS A 100 -6.54 0.92 -5.68
C HIS A 100 -6.61 2.06 -4.64
N PHE A 101 -5.98 1.87 -3.50
CA PHE A 101 -5.66 2.91 -2.53
C PHE A 101 -4.32 3.55 -2.86
N GLY A 102 -4.21 4.86 -2.66
CA GLY A 102 -2.94 5.55 -2.83
C GLY A 102 -2.01 5.31 -1.65
N ILE A 103 -0.71 5.50 -1.87
CA ILE A 103 0.30 5.54 -0.81
C ILE A 103 0.75 6.99 -0.63
N ALA A 104 0.79 7.44 0.62
CA ALA A 104 1.52 8.63 1.03
C ALA A 104 2.62 8.22 2.00
N THR A 105 3.83 8.74 1.83
CA THR A 105 4.97 8.43 2.70
C THR A 105 5.88 9.62 2.81
N GLU A 106 6.40 9.86 4.01
CA GLU A 106 7.45 10.83 4.26
C GLU A 106 8.80 10.13 4.36
N ILE A 107 9.75 10.60 3.56
CA ILE A 107 11.07 9.99 3.43
C ILE A 107 12.10 11.06 3.74
N GLU A 108 12.93 10.78 4.73
CA GLU A 108 14.16 11.52 4.98
C GLU A 108 15.31 10.79 4.29
N TYR A 109 16.12 11.58 3.59
CA TYR A 109 17.31 11.11 2.91
C TYR A 109 18.51 11.85 3.49
N THR A 110 19.45 11.10 4.04
CA THR A 110 20.73 11.65 4.47
C THR A 110 21.76 11.30 3.41
N GLU A 111 22.33 12.32 2.76
CA GLU A 111 23.45 12.12 1.86
C GLU A 111 24.63 11.54 2.63
N PRO A 112 25.37 10.59 2.03
CA PRO A 112 26.65 10.22 2.59
C PRO A 112 27.53 11.48 2.71
N PRO A 113 28.34 11.61 3.77
CA PRO A 113 29.29 12.70 3.84
C PRO A 113 30.18 12.66 2.59
N ASP A 114 30.27 13.80 1.89
CA ASP A 114 31.13 13.93 0.72
C ASP A 114 32.51 13.36 1.06
N GLY A 115 32.90 12.31 0.33
CA GLY A 115 34.18 11.65 0.51
C GLY A 115 35.30 12.69 0.35
N SER A 116 36.00 12.98 1.46
CA SER A 116 37.30 13.66 1.45
C SER A 116 38.41 12.62 1.43
#